data_AF-A0A496B6V6-F1
#
_entry.id   AF-A0A496B6V6-F1
#
_cell.length_a   1.000
_cell.length_b   1.000
_cell.length_c   1.000
_cell.angle_alpha   90.00
_cell.angle_beta   90.00
_cell.angle_gamma   90.00
#
_symmetry.space_group_name_H-M   'P 1'
#
loop_
_entity.id
_entity.type
_entity.pdbx_description
1 polymer ?
#
loop_
_entity_poly.entity_id
_entity_poly.type
_entity_poly.pdbx_seq_one_letter_code
_entity_poly.pdbx_strand_id
1 'polypeptide(L)' 'MKKSEIWEGIIILISAVLLLPIWMVNSGHLVLSPTLLKVLGFLQYPIIIVLSVIFVRRLRRVIRAMRDNKNKPGPF' A
#
# COMPACT_ATOMS: atom_id res chain seq x y z
N MET A 1 3.23 -1.46 20.42
CA MET A 1 3.40 -1.57 18.96
C MET A 1 4.84 -1.25 18.62
N LYS A 2 5.48 -2.02 17.74
CA LYS A 2 6.89 -1.77 17.40
C LYS A 2 6.96 -0.47 16.58
N LYS A 3 7.95 0.41 16.82
CA LYS A 3 8.10 1.70 16.11
C LYS A 3 7.99 1.54 14.58
N SER A 4 8.45 0.41 14.02
CA SER A 4 8.34 0.06 12.60
C SER A 4 6.90 -0.01 12.08
N GLU A 5 5.93 -0.46 12.88
CA GLU A 5 4.52 -0.60 12.45
C GLU A 5 3.84 0.76 12.33
N ILE A 6 4.22 1.71 13.18
CA ILE A 6 3.72 3.09 13.16
C ILE A 6 4.22 3.78 11.89
N TRP A 7 5.51 3.64 11.57
CA TRP A 7 6.09 4.17 10.34
C TRP A 7 5.48 3.55 9.08
N GLU A 8 5.25 2.23 9.06
CA GLU A 8 4.53 1.57 7.95
C GLU A 8 3.11 2.15 7.78
N GLY A 9 2.39 2.40 8.88
CA GLY A 9 1.06 3.02 8.85
C GLY A 9 1.07 4.45 8.31
N ILE A 10 2.05 5.27 8.72
CA ILE A 10 2.23 6.64 8.21
C ILE A 10 2.52 6.62 6.70
N ILE A 11 3.39 5.72 6.24
CA ILE A 11 3.72 5.61 4.82
C ILE A 11 2.47 5.21 4.01
N ILE A 12 1.68 4.25 4.51
CA ILE A 12 0.41 3.87 3.87
C ILE A 12 -0.55 5.06 3.78
N LEU A 13 -0.68 5.84 4.86
CA LEU A 13 -1.55 7.01 4.90
C LEU A 13 -1.12 8.04 3.84
N ILE A 14 0.17 8.36 3.79
CA ILE A 14 0.74 9.31 2.81
C ILE A 14 0.53 8.79 1.38
N SER A 15 0.80 7.51 1.14
CA SER A 15 0.57 6.91 -0.18
C SER A 15 -0.90 6.92 -0.59
N ALA A 16 -1.83 6.71 0.33
CA ALA A 16 -3.27 6.78 0.05
C ALA A 16 -3.70 8.20 -0.35
N VAL A 17 -3.20 9.23 0.35
CA VAL A 17 -3.46 10.63 0.01
C VAL A 17 -2.89 10.98 -1.37
N LEU A 18 -1.69 10.49 -1.71
CA LEU A 18 -1.07 10.73 -3.02
C LEU A 18 -1.77 10.00 -4.18
N LEU A 19 -2.46 8.88 -3.90
CA LEU A 19 -3.20 8.12 -4.91
C LEU A 19 -4.60 8.71 -5.18
N LEU A 20 -5.18 9.49 -4.28
CA LEU A 20 -6.49 10.11 -4.46
C LEU A 20 -6.57 11.02 -5.71
N PRO A 21 -5.61 11.93 -5.97
CA PRO A 21 -5.60 12.73 -7.19
C PRO A 21 -5.55 11.88 -8.46
N ILE A 22 -4.72 10.82 -8.46
CA ILE A 22 -4.61 9.89 -9.59
C ILE A 22 -5.95 9.20 -9.84
N TRP A 23 -6.64 8.78 -8.77
CA TRP A 23 -7.96 8.18 -8.86
C TRP A 23 -8.99 9.18 -9.40
N MET A 24 -9.06 10.40 -8.87
CA MET A 24 -9.99 11.44 -9.35
C MET A 24 -9.81 11.76 -10.83
N VAL A 25 -8.57 11.75 -11.31
CA VAL A 25 -8.22 11.97 -12.72
C VAL A 25 -8.66 10.78 -13.58
N ASN A 26 -8.38 9.55 -13.16
CA ASN A 26 -8.82 8.34 -13.88
C ASN A 26 -10.34 8.18 -13.91
N SER A 27 -11.04 8.64 -12.87
CA SER A 27 -12.50 8.64 -12.80
C SER A 27 -13.16 9.72 -13.68
N GLY A 28 -12.37 10.53 -14.40
CA GLY A 28 -12.89 11.57 -15.29
C GLY A 28 -13.42 12.81 -14.56
N HIS A 29 -13.25 12.91 -13.24
CA HIS A 29 -13.66 14.09 -12.46
C HIS A 29 -12.71 15.27 -12.63
N LEU A 30 -11.46 15.03 -13.06
CA LEU A 30 -10.45 16.05 -13.30
C LEU A 30 -9.82 15.85 -14.68
N VAL A 31 -9.97 16.84 -15.55
CA VAL A 31 -9.27 16.88 -16.84
C VAL A 31 -7.93 17.56 -16.63
N LEU A 32 -6.86 16.75 -16.56
CA LEU A 32 -5.49 17.25 -16.49
C LEU A 32 -4.87 17.34 -17.89
N SER A 33 -3.93 18.28 -18.05
CA SER A 33 -3.10 18.37 -19.24
C SER A 33 -2.32 17.06 -19.46
N PRO A 34 -2.16 16.58 -20.71
CA PRO A 34 -1.45 15.33 -21.02
C PRO A 34 -0.01 15.28 -20.48
N THR A 35 0.65 16.44 -20.31
CA THR A 35 1.98 16.52 -19.70
C THR A 35 1.94 16.20 -18.21
N LEU A 36 0.94 16.71 -17.49
CA LEU A 36 0.76 16.43 -16.06
C LEU A 36 0.39 14.96 -15.83
N LEU A 37 -0.43 14.37 -16.70
CA LEU A 37 -0.75 12.94 -16.66
C LEU A 37 0.51 12.06 -16.76
N LYS A 38 1.43 12.38 -17.68
CA LYS A 38 2.70 11.65 -17.81
C LYS A 38 3.56 11.76 -16.56
N VAL A 39 3.65 12.95 -15.96
CA VAL A 39 4.41 13.17 -14.72
C VAL A 39 3.77 12.43 -13.55
N LEU A 40 2.44 12.50 -13.41
CA LEU A 40 1.69 11.81 -12.36
C LEU A 40 1.85 10.28 -12.48
N GLY A 41 1.75 9.75 -13.69
CA GLY A 41 1.98 8.33 -13.97
C GLY A 41 3.42 7.90 -13.68
N PHE A 42 4.41 8.73 -14.01
CA PHE A 42 5.80 8.47 -13.64
C PHE A 42 6.00 8.44 -12.11
N LEU A 43 5.41 9.39 -11.39
CA LEU A 43 5.45 9.45 -9.92
C LEU A 43 4.69 8.30 -9.24
N GLN A 44 3.70 7.72 -9.94
CA GLN A 44 2.90 6.61 -9.41
C GLN A 44 3.73 5.32 -9.27
N TYR A 45 4.68 5.07 -10.17
CA TYR A 45 5.52 3.86 -10.13
C TYR A 45 6.27 3.66 -8.79
N PRO A 46 7.05 4.62 -8.28
CA PRO A 46 7.74 4.45 -6.99
C PRO A 46 6.77 4.28 -5.83
N ILE A 47 5.60 4.95 -5.85
CA ILE A 47 4.56 4.79 -4.83
C ILE A 47 4.03 3.35 -4.82
N ILE A 48 3.72 2.80 -5.99
CA ILE A 48 3.26 1.40 -6.12
C ILE A 48 4.32 0.43 -5.63
N ILE A 49 5.60 0.64 -5.95
CA ILE A 49 6.69 -0.22 -5.48
C ILE A 49 6.77 -0.21 -3.94
N VAL A 50 6.73 0.98 -3.32
CA VAL A 50 6.77 1.11 -1.85
C VAL A 50 5.58 0.41 -1.20
N LEU A 51 4.37 0.64 -1.71
CA LEU A 51 3.16 -0.04 -1.24
C LEU A 51 3.24 -1.55 -1.39
N SER A 52 3.78 -2.03 -2.51
CA SER A 52 3.94 -3.47 -2.78
C SER A 52 4.91 -4.11 -1.78
N VAL A 53 6.03 -3.45 -1.46
CA VAL A 53 6.99 -3.93 -0.45
C VAL A 53 6.37 -3.99 0.94
N ILE A 54 5.63 -2.96 1.35
CA ILE A 54 4.91 -2.94 2.63
C ILE A 54 3.86 -4.06 2.67
N PHE A 55 3.11 -4.24 1.58
CA PHE A 55 2.10 -5.29 1.47
C PHE A 55 2.73 -6.68 1.59
N VAL A 56 3.81 -6.99 0.88
CA VAL A 56 4.51 -8.27 0.98
C VAL A 56 5.03 -8.52 2.40
N ARG A 57 5.58 -7.49 3.06
CA ARG A 57 6.01 -7.60 4.47
C ARG A 57 4.84 -7.93 5.39
N ARG A 58 3.70 -7.25 5.23
CA ARG A 58 2.50 -7.47 6.03
C ARG A 58 1.88 -8.82 5.75
N LEU A 59 1.78 -9.21 4.48
CA LEU A 59 1.28 -10.51 4.05
C LEU A 59 2.14 -11.65 4.63
N ARG A 60 3.46 -11.50 4.64
CA ARG A 60 4.36 -12.48 5.27
C ARG A 60 4.07 -12.65 6.77
N ARG A 61 3.78 -11.55 7.49
CA ARG A 61 3.38 -11.62 8.90
C ARG A 61 2.04 -12.34 9.08
N VAL A 62 1.06 -12.05 8.23
CA VAL A 62 -0.25 -12.72 8.24
C VAL A 62 -0.11 -14.20 7.93
N ILE A 63 0.65 -14.58 6.90
CA ILE A 63 0.90 -15.99 6.54
C ILE A 63 1.56 -16.74 7.70
N ARG A 64 2.56 -16.15 8.37
CA ARG A 64 3.17 -16.77 9.55
C ARG A 64 2.16 -16.92 10.67
N ALA A 65 1.38 -15.89 10.99
CA ALA A 65 0.36 -15.97 12.03
C ALA A 65 -0.69 -17.06 11.72
N MET A 66 -1.11 -17.18 10.45
CA MET A 66 -2.03 -18.23 9.99
C MET A 66 -1.40 -19.62 10.06
N ARG A 67 -0.11 -19.75 9.71
CA ARG A 67 0.64 -21.00 9.81
C ARG A 67 0.85 -21.43 11.26
N ASP A 68 1.21 -20.50 12.14
CA ASP A 68 1.38 -20.75 13.58
C ASP A 68 0.05 -21.09 14.25
N ASN A 69 -1.07 -20.52 13.77
CA ASN A 69 -2.39 -20.89 14.24
C ASN A 69 -2.84 -22.28 13.75
N LYS A 70 -2.41 -22.70 12.55
CA LYS A 70 -2.59 -24.09 12.07
C LYS A 70 -1.68 -25.10 12.78
N ASN A 71 -0.51 -24.67 13.26
CA ASN A 71 0.48 -25.52 13.92
C ASN A 71 0.31 -25.62 15.44
N LYS A 72 -0.67 -24.91 16.04
CA LYS A 72 -1.13 -25.24 17.37
C LYS A 72 -2.05 -26.46 17.25
N PRO A 73 -1.68 -27.65 17.76
CA PRO A 73 -2.70 -28.65 18.04
C PRO A 73 -3.70 -27.96 18.97
N GLY A 74 -4.96 -27.89 18.53
CA GLY A 74 -6.02 -27.42 19.42
C GLY A 74 -6.03 -28.28 20.69
N PRO A 75 -6.56 -27.76 21.81
CA PRO A 75 -6.79 -28.58 22.99
C PRO A 75 -8.03 -29.44 22.76
N PHE A 76 -7.95 -30.39 21.83
CA PHE A 76 -8.90 -31.50 21.66
C PHE A 76 -8.14 -32.70 21.13
#